data_AF-A0A7V4KRB4-F1
#
_entry.id   AF-A0A7V4KRB4-F1
#
_cell.length_a   1.000
_cell.length_b   1.000
_cell.length_c   1.000
_cell.angle_alpha   90.00
_cell.angle_beta   90.00
_cell.angle_gamma   90.00
#
_symmetry.space_group_name_H-M   'P 1'
#
loop_
_entity.id
_entity.type
_entity.pdbx_description
1 polymer ?
#
loop_
_entity_poly.entity_id
_entity_poly.type
_entity_poly.pdbx_seq_one_letter_code
_entity_poly.pdbx_strand_id
1 'polypeptide(L)' 'MGLGDGFYRIKRLPPYVFAQVQALKLEARQRGEDIIDFGMGNPDQPTPPHIVEKLIEAARK' A
#
# COMPACT_ATOMS: atom_id res chain seq x y z
N MET A 1 -3.69 -14.84 -32.87
CA MET A 1 -3.21 -15.65 -31.74
C MET A 1 -3.47 -14.83 -30.49
N GLY A 2 -4.53 -15.16 -29.76
CA GLY A 2 -5.09 -14.31 -28.71
C GLY A 2 -4.12 -14.12 -27.53
N LEU A 3 -4.20 -12.96 -26.88
CA LEU A 3 -3.52 -12.57 -25.63
C LEU A 3 -3.97 -13.43 -24.42
N GLY A 4 -4.18 -14.74 -24.60
CA GLY A 4 -4.87 -15.61 -23.64
C GLY A 4 -3.96 -16.39 -22.67
N ASP A 5 -2.69 -16.62 -23.03
CA ASP A 5 -1.85 -17.63 -22.36
C ASP A 5 -0.62 -17.06 -21.62
N GLY A 6 -0.46 -15.73 -21.56
CA GLY A 6 0.81 -15.11 -21.14
C GLY A 6 1.18 -15.21 -19.66
N PHE A 7 0.22 -15.36 -18.73
CA PHE A 7 0.53 -15.23 -17.29
C PHE A 7 -0.36 -16.11 -16.40
N TYR A 8 -0.15 -17.43 -16.47
CA TYR A 8 -0.88 -18.43 -15.66
C TYR A 8 -0.84 -18.14 -14.14
N ARG A 9 0.28 -17.61 -13.63
CA ARG A 9 0.45 -17.32 -12.19
C ARG A 9 -0.42 -16.15 -11.71
N ILE A 10 -0.62 -15.12 -12.54
CA ILE A 10 -1.44 -13.95 -12.18
C ILE A 10 -2.90 -14.36 -11.94
N LYS A 11 -3.43 -15.28 -12.77
CA LYS A 11 -4.80 -15.80 -12.65
C LYS A 11 -5.06 -16.56 -11.33
N ARG A 12 -4.01 -16.92 -10.58
CA ARG A 12 -4.10 -17.67 -9.32
C ARG A 12 -3.88 -16.80 -8.08
N LEU A 13 -3.60 -15.50 -8.25
CA LEU A 13 -3.44 -14.60 -7.12
C LEU A 13 -4.79 -14.43 -6.42
N PRO A 14 -4.88 -14.67 -5.10
CA PRO A 14 -6.10 -14.41 -4.37
C PRO A 14 -6.38 -12.90 -4.34
N PRO A 15 -7.64 -12.49 -4.15
CA PRO A 15 -7.97 -11.10 -3.88
C PRO A 15 -7.17 -10.57 -2.68
N TYR A 16 -6.67 -9.34 -2.79
CA TYR A 16 -5.99 -8.69 -1.67
C TYR A 16 -7.01 -8.24 -0.63
N VAL A 17 -7.21 -9.07 0.40
CA VAL A 17 -8.23 -8.88 1.45
C VAL A 17 -8.13 -7.49 2.10
N PHE A 18 -6.91 -7.02 2.36
CA PHE A 18 -6.71 -5.71 2.98
C PHE A 18 -7.20 -4.55 2.10
N ALA A 19 -7.22 -4.65 0.77
CA ALA A 19 -7.79 -3.58 -0.07
C ALA A 19 -9.28 -3.33 0.25
N GLN A 20 -10.04 -4.40 0.49
CA GLN A 20 -11.46 -4.28 0.81
C GLN A 20 -11.64 -3.61 2.18
N VAL A 21 -10.84 -4.02 3.17
CA VAL A 21 -10.84 -3.40 4.50
C VAL A 21 -10.40 -1.93 4.45
N GLN A 22 -9.41 -1.58 3.62
CA GLN A 22 -9.00 -0.18 3.42
C GLN A 22 -10.13 0.66 2.83
N ALA A 23 -10.88 0.15 1.85
CA ALA A 23 -12.02 0.86 1.26
C ALA A 23 -13.11 1.14 2.31
N LEU A 24 -13.49 0.12 3.08
CA LEU A 24 -14.48 0.27 4.16
C LEU A 24 -14.03 1.26 5.23
N LYS A 25 -12.75 1.23 5.63
CA LYS A 25 -12.17 2.20 6.57
C LYS A 25 -12.20 3.62 6.02
N LEU A 26 -11.91 3.80 4.73
CA LEU A 26 -11.94 5.11 4.08
C LEU A 26 -13.36 5.69 4.07
N GLU A 27 -14.36 4.89 3.70
CA GLU A 27 -15.76 5.29 3.73
C GLU A 27 -16.23 5.65 5.15
N ALA A 28 -15.85 4.87 6.16
CA ALA A 28 -16.17 5.17 7.55
C ALA A 28 -15.55 6.48 8.04
N ARG A 29 -14.27 6.73 7.71
CA ARG A 29 -13.63 8.03 7.99
C ARG A 29 -14.33 9.20 7.30
N GLN A 30 -14.79 9.01 6.06
CA GLN A 30 -15.55 10.05 5.34
C GLN A 30 -16.91 10.34 5.98
N ARG A 31 -17.52 9.36 6.66
CA ARG A 31 -18.73 9.56 7.47
C ARG A 31 -18.45 10.23 8.83
N GLY A 32 -17.19 10.53 9.14
CA GLY A 32 -16.78 11.16 10.40
C GLY A 32 -16.63 10.17 11.57
N GLU A 33 -16.55 8.87 11.29
CA GLU A 33 -16.30 7.86 12.33
C GLU A 33 -14.84 7.90 12.80
N ASP A 34 -14.63 7.72 14.10
CA ASP A 34 -13.29 7.63 14.71
C ASP A 34 -12.71 6.22 14.53
N ILE A 35 -11.86 6.07 13.50
CA ILE A 35 -11.31 4.78 13.09
C ILE A 35 -9.87 4.62 13.57
N ILE A 36 -9.70 3.79 14.61
CA ILE A 36 -8.40 3.32 15.09
C ILE A 36 -7.97 2.09 14.28
N ASP A 37 -6.85 2.21 13.56
CA ASP A 37 -6.40 1.23 12.58
C ASP A 37 -5.16 0.47 13.05
N PHE A 38 -5.36 -0.72 13.63
CA PHE A 38 -4.29 -1.67 13.98
C PHE A 38 -4.11 -2.78 12.93
N GLY A 39 -4.68 -2.60 11.72
CA GLY A 39 -4.73 -3.67 10.71
C GLY A 39 -3.44 -3.89 9.93
N MET A 40 -2.52 -2.92 9.93
CA MET A 40 -1.27 -2.97 9.17
C MET A 40 -0.10 -2.53 10.05
N GLY A 41 1.01 -3.27 10.02
CA GLY A 41 2.25 -2.95 10.73
C GLY A 41 3.08 -1.84 10.08
N ASN A 42 2.42 -0.82 9.52
CA ASN A 42 3.12 0.31 8.92
C ASN A 42 3.72 1.18 10.03
N PRO A 43 5.01 1.53 9.97
CA PRO A 43 5.59 2.47 10.91
C PRO A 43 4.85 3.81 10.89
N ASP A 44 4.64 4.38 12.07
CA ASP A 44 4.07 5.71 12.28
C ASP A 44 5.14 6.81 12.26
N GLN A 45 6.38 6.46 12.58
CA GLN A 45 7.50 7.39 12.60
C GLN A 45 8.08 7.62 11.20
N PRO A 46 8.57 8.85 10.91
CA PRO A 46 9.20 9.13 9.63
C PRO A 46 10.54 8.38 9.50
N THR A 47 10.95 8.17 8.25
CA THR A 47 12.30 7.71 7.94
C THR A 47 13.34 8.68 8.53
N PRO A 48 14.41 8.20 9.19
CA PRO A 48 15.45 9.04 9.76
C PRO A 48 16.03 10.06 8.77
N PRO A 49 16.29 11.33 9.18
CA PRO A 49 16.68 12.40 8.28
C PRO A 49 17.91 12.11 7.42
N HIS A 50 18.97 11.55 8.03
CA HIS A 50 20.22 11.24 7.34
C HIS A 50 20.06 10.21 6.19
N ILE A 51 19.03 9.34 6.26
CA ILE A 51 18.72 8.38 5.18
C ILE A 51 18.06 9.10 4.01
N VAL A 52 17.09 9.98 4.31
CA VAL A 52 16.40 10.80 3.31
C VAL A 52 17.39 11.73 2.61
N GLU A 53 18.29 12.36 3.36
CA GLU A 53 19.35 13.22 2.83
C GLU A 53 20.27 12.43 1.88
N LYS A 54 20.65 11.20 2.25
CA LYS A 54 21.51 10.38 1.40
C LYS A 54 20.83 9.97 0.10
N LEU A 55 19.53 9.68 0.13
CA LEU A 55 18.73 9.41 -1.06
C LEU A 55 18.73 10.63 -2.00
N ILE A 56 18.50 11.83 -1.46
CA ILE A 56 18.48 13.08 -2.24
C ILE A 56 19.84 13.34 -2.89
N GLU A 57 20.94 13.16 -2.15
CA GLU A 57 22.30 13.31 -2.68
C GLU A 57 22.55 12.36 -3.86
N ALA A 58 22.17 11.09 -3.72
CA ALA A 58 22.37 10.08 -4.76
C ALA A 58 21.55 10.35 -6.02
N ALA A 59 20.31 10.84 -5.88
CA ALA A 59 19.42 11.11 -7.00
C ALA A 59 19.73 12.41 -7.78
N ARG A 60 20.50 13.32 -7.19
CA ARG A 60 20.90 14.61 -7.82
C ARG A 60 22.21 14.52 -8.60
N LYS A 61 22.92 13.40 -8.52
CA LYS A 61 24.11 13.11 -9.32
C LYS A 61 23.71 12.42 -10.61
#